data_AF-A0AA95S411-F1
#
_entry.id   AF-A0AA95S411-F1
#
_cell.length_a   1.000
_cell.length_b   1.000
_cell.length_c   1.000
_cell.angle_alpha   90.00
_cell.angle_beta   90.00
_cell.angle_gamma   90.00
#
_symmetry.space_group_name_H-M   'P 1'
#
loop_
_entity.id
_entity.type
_entity.pdbx_description
1 polymer ?
#
loop_
_entity_poly.entity_id
_entity_poly.type
_entity_poly.pdbx_seq_one_letter_code
_entity_poly.pdbx_strand_id
1 'polypeptide(L)'
;MYWKLRIPLFLFVLGTISGLVQKFPEFFLVNTSYFLRSAVFIGVIGIIFTIFEKTKLNEKKIHFTIGIGLIFLGILIDYLMV
;
A
#
# COMPACT_ATOMS: atom_id res chain seq x y z
N MET A 1 7.77 -7.57 -21.85
CA MET A 1 6.30 -7.34 -21.72
C MET A 1 6.10 -6.19 -20.73
N TYR A 2 5.41 -5.12 -21.14
CA TYR A 2 5.30 -3.88 -20.36
C TYR A 2 3.86 -3.68 -19.84
N TRP A 3 3.71 -3.48 -18.53
CA TRP A 3 2.43 -3.25 -17.85
C TRP A 3 2.51 -1.90 -17.10
N LYS A 4 1.43 -1.10 -17.15
CA LYS A 4 1.16 0.04 -16.25
C LYS A 4 1.34 -0.30 -14.75
N LEU A 5 2.08 0.53 -14.03
CA LEU A 5 2.43 0.32 -12.62
C LEU A 5 1.24 0.39 -11.64
N ARG A 6 0.06 0.90 -12.06
CA ARG A 6 -1.10 1.16 -11.20
C ARG A 6 -1.50 -0.01 -10.28
N ILE A 7 -1.66 -1.21 -10.83
CA ILE A 7 -2.08 -2.40 -10.06
C ILE A 7 -0.94 -2.90 -9.16
N PRO A 8 0.30 -3.08 -9.66
CA PRO A 8 1.45 -3.40 -8.80
C PRO A 8 1.63 -2.46 -7.61
N LEU A 9 1.54 -1.14 -7.83
CA LEU A 9 1.62 -0.14 -6.77
C LEU A 9 0.47 -0.27 -5.77
N PHE A 10 -0.76 -0.51 -6.23
CA PHE A 10 -1.91 -0.69 -5.35
C PHE A 10 -1.71 -1.85 -4.38
N LEU A 11 -1.32 -3.00 -4.90
CA LEU A 11 -1.07 -4.20 -4.10
C LEU A 11 0.12 -4.01 -3.14
N PHE A 12 1.18 -3.35 -3.61
CA PHE A 12 2.32 -3.01 -2.76
C PHE A 12 1.92 -2.12 -1.57
N VAL A 13 1.13 -1.07 -1.80
CA VAL A 13 0.64 -0.18 -0.74
C VAL A 13 -0.23 -0.92 0.25
N LEU A 14 -1.15 -1.76 -0.24
CA LEU A 14 -2.02 -2.54 0.65
C LEU A 14 -1.23 -3.45 1.57
N GLY A 15 -0.28 -4.22 1.04
CA GLY A 15 0.56 -5.09 1.86
C GLY A 15 1.42 -4.32 2.86
N THR A 16 2.02 -3.20 2.42
CA THR A 16 2.85 -2.36 3.30
C THR A 16 2.04 -1.73 4.43
N ILE A 17 0.86 -1.16 4.14
CA ILE A 17 0.02 -0.53 5.15
C ILE A 17 -0.61 -1.59 6.07
N SER A 18 -1.00 -2.75 5.55
CA SER A 18 -1.44 -3.88 6.36
C SER A 18 -0.39 -4.28 7.40
N GLY A 19 0.85 -4.53 6.97
CA GLY A 19 1.93 -4.92 7.88
C GLY A 19 2.24 -3.82 8.91
N LEU A 20 2.26 -2.56 8.49
CA LEU A 20 2.50 -1.43 9.40
C LEU A 20 1.40 -1.29 10.45
N VAL A 21 0.13 -1.47 10.08
CA VAL A 21 -1.00 -1.39 11.01
C VAL A 21 -0.97 -2.54 12.03
N GLN A 22 -0.53 -3.72 11.61
CA GLN A 22 -0.40 -4.89 12.48
C GLN A 22 0.75 -4.72 13.48
N LYS A 23 1.91 -4.27 13.01
CA LYS A 23 3.11 -4.10 13.86
C LYS A 23 3.07 -2.89 14.77
N PHE A 24 2.45 -1.80 14.31
CA PHE A 24 2.44 -0.51 14.98
C PHE A 24 1.00 0.01 15.19
N PRO A 25 0.14 -0.74 15.91
CA PRO A 25 -1.26 -0.37 16.08
C PRO A 25 -1.45 0.98 16.77
N GLU A 26 -0.51 1.38 17.63
CA GLU A 26 -0.55 2.66 18.36
C GLU A 26 -0.55 3.89 17.43
N PHE A 27 0.15 3.82 16.29
CA PHE A 27 0.20 4.92 15.31
C PHE A 27 -1.09 5.06 14.49
N PHE A 28 -1.92 4.01 14.43
CA PHE A 28 -3.15 3.98 13.63
C PHE A 28 -4.41 4.16 14.47
N LEU A 29 -4.29 4.84 15.61
CA LEU A 29 -5.40 5.18 16.50
C LEU A 29 -6.25 3.96 16.89
N VAL A 30 -5.63 2.79 17.07
CA VAL A 30 -6.33 1.50 17.29
C VAL A 30 -7.20 1.48 18.55
N ASN A 31 -6.91 2.36 19.53
CA ASN A 31 -7.72 2.53 20.76
C ASN A 31 -8.98 3.40 20.58
N THR A 32 -9.27 3.89 19.36
CA THR A 32 -10.49 4.66 19.07
C THR A 32 -11.60 3.78 18.47
N SER A 33 -12.76 4.38 18.19
CA SER A 33 -13.89 3.64 17.61
C SER A 33 -13.51 2.95 16.30
N TYR A 34 -14.13 1.80 16.05
CA TYR A 34 -13.90 1.01 14.83
C TYR A 34 -14.08 1.84 13.55
N PHE A 35 -15.00 2.79 13.58
CA PHE A 35 -15.25 3.73 12.48
C PHE A 35 -14.03 4.64 12.22
N LEU A 36 -13.47 5.25 13.26
CA LEU A 36 -12.29 6.12 13.15
C LEU A 36 -11.07 5.34 12.65
N ARG A 37 -10.83 4.14 13.19
CA ARG A 37 -9.74 3.27 12.75
C ARG A 37 -9.83 2.93 11.26
N SER A 38 -11.03 2.58 10.79
CA SER A 38 -11.27 2.26 9.37
C SER A 38 -11.10 3.48 8.47
N ALA A 39 -11.59 4.64 8.90
CA ALA A 39 -11.44 5.91 8.17
C ALA A 39 -9.97 6.33 8.04
N VAL A 40 -9.17 6.16 9.09
CA VAL A 40 -7.72 6.44 9.08
C VAL A 40 -7.00 5.48 8.14
N PHE A 41 -7.31 4.18 8.20
CA PHE A 41 -6.70 3.17 7.32
C PHE A 41 -6.94 3.50 5.83
N ILE A 42 -8.20 3.73 5.46
CA ILE A 42 -8.57 4.10 4.08
C ILE A 42 -7.98 5.47 3.71
N GLY A 43 -7.98 6.42 4.65
CA GLY A 43 -7.41 7.75 4.47
C GLY A 43 -5.93 7.71 4.13
N VAL A 44 -5.13 6.91 4.85
CA VAL A 44 -3.69 6.74 4.59
C VAL A 44 -3.45 6.14 3.21
N ILE A 45 -4.19 5.07 2.85
CA ILE A 45 -4.10 4.46 1.51
C ILE A 45 -4.45 5.49 0.44
N GLY A 46 -5.53 6.25 0.63
CA GLY A 46 -6.00 7.28 -0.30
C GLY A 46 -5.00 8.42 -0.49
N ILE A 47 -4.35 8.88 0.59
CA ILE A 47 -3.30 9.91 0.52
C ILE A 47 -2.11 9.40 -0.30
N ILE A 48 -1.62 8.19 -0.01
CA ILE A 48 -0.51 7.58 -0.75
C ILE A 48 -0.86 7.43 -2.24
N PHE A 49 -2.08 6.96 -2.53
CA PHE A 49 -2.53 6.84 -3.91
C PHE A 49 -2.64 8.17 -4.63
N THR A 50 -3.13 9.21 -3.95
CA THR A 50 -3.20 10.57 -4.48
C THR A 50 -1.81 11.10 -4.81
N ILE A 51 -0.79 10.81 -3.99
CA ILE A 51 0.61 11.16 -4.28
C ILE A 51 1.10 10.43 -5.54
N PHE A 52 0.81 9.13 -5.66
CA PHE A 52 1.19 8.36 -6.85
C PHE A 52 0.49 8.81 -8.13
N GLU A 53 -0.73 9.30 -8.01
CA GLU A 53 -1.48 9.89 -9.12
C GLU A 53 -0.94 11.27 -9.51
N LYS A 54 -0.65 12.14 -8.53
CA LYS A 54 -0.02 13.45 -8.78
C LYS A 54 1.38 13.33 -9.40
N THR A 55 2.14 12.31 -9.02
CA THR A 55 3.48 12.03 -9.56
C THR A 55 3.46 11.27 -10.89
N LYS A 56 2.28 10.89 -11.40
CA LYS A 56 2.09 10.06 -12.61
C LYS A 56 2.85 8.72 -12.57
N LEU A 57 3.24 8.25 -11.39
CA LEU A 57 3.95 6.97 -11.20
C LEU A 57 3.05 5.79 -11.59
N ASN A 58 1.75 5.92 -11.32
CA ASN A 58 0.70 4.96 -11.68
C ASN A 58 0.60 4.70 -13.20
N GLU A 59 0.93 5.69 -14.04
CA GLU A 59 0.86 5.58 -15.51
C GLU A 59 2.15 5.04 -16.15
N LYS A 60 3.27 5.01 -15.42
CA LYS A 60 4.52 4.49 -15.94
C LYS A 60 4.36 3.03 -16.36
N LYS A 61 4.82 2.74 -17.58
CA LYS A 61 4.95 1.38 -18.08
C LYS A 61 6.28 0.82 -17.61
N ILE A 62 6.24 -0.28 -16.87
CA ILE A 62 7.42 -0.99 -16.39
C ILE A 62 7.45 -2.40 -16.94
N HIS A 63 8.62 -3.02 -16.87
CA HIS A 63 8.74 -4.43 -17.20
C HIS A 63 7.94 -5.27 -16.20
N PHE A 64 7.22 -6.28 -16.70
CA PHE A 64 6.35 -7.14 -15.89
C PHE A 64 7.03 -7.73 -14.65
N THR A 65 8.31 -8.10 -14.76
CA THR A 65 9.14 -8.62 -13.65
C THR A 65 9.25 -7.64 -12.48
N ILE A 66 9.38 -6.33 -12.77
CA ILE A 66 9.44 -5.28 -11.73
C ILE A 66 8.09 -5.17 -11.02
N GLY A 67 6.99 -5.30 -11.76
CA GLY A 67 5.64 -5.23 -11.21
C GLY A 67 5.35 -6.40 -10.27
N ILE A 68 5.72 -7.62 -10.69
CA ILE A 68 5.66 -8.80 -9.84
C ILE A 68 6.53 -8.61 -8.59
N GLY A 69 7.76 -8.12 -8.76
CA GLY A 69 8.68 -7.87 -7.65
C GLY A 69 8.06 -6.93 -6.61
N LEU A 70 7.41 -5.84 -7.04
CA LEU A 70 6.68 -4.92 -6.16
C LEU A 70 5.57 -5.60 -5.37
N ILE A 71 4.77 -6.45 -6.02
CA ILE A 71 3.69 -7.18 -5.36
C ILE A 71 4.25 -8.12 -4.29
N PHE A 72 5.26 -8.92 -4.63
CA PHE A 72 5.92 -9.81 -3.67
C PHE A 72 6.56 -9.04 -2.52
N LEU A 73 7.13 -7.88 -2.78
CA LEU A 73 7.74 -7.05 -1.74
C LEU A 73 6.68 -6.54 -0.75
N GLY A 74 5.50 -6.16 -1.23
CA GLY A 74 4.37 -5.78 -0.36
C GLY A 74 3.88 -6.95 0.51
N ILE A 75 3.76 -8.15 -0.07
CA ILE A 75 3.38 -9.36 0.67
C ILE A 75 4.47 -9.74 1.68
N LEU A 76 5.74 -9.63 1.31
CA LEU A 76 6.86 -9.94 2.19
C LEU A 76 6.90 -8.98 3.39
N ILE A 77 6.65 -7.68 3.17
CA ILE A 77 6.55 -6.71 4.26
C ILE A 77 5.44 -7.10 5.22
N ASP A 78 4.25 -7.40 4.70
CA ASP A 78 3.11 -7.84 5.50
C ASP A 78 3.50 -9.07 6.34
N TYR A 79 4.02 -10.12 5.70
CA TYR A 79 4.44 -11.36 6.36
C TYR A 79 5.50 -11.17 7.44
N LEU A 80 6.46 -10.26 7.25
CA LEU A 80 7.52 -9.97 8.23
C LEU A 80 7.06 -9.07 9.38
N MET A 81 5.93 -8.38 9.21
CA MET A 81 5.40 -7.41 10.17
C MET A 81 4.19 -7.91 10.94
N VAL A 82 3.54 -8.99 10.48
CA VAL A 82 2.61 -9.83 11.25
C VAL A 82 3.36 -10.52 12.39
#